data_AF-Q01NL8-F1
#
_entry.id   AF-Q01NL8-F1
#
_cell.length_a   1.000
_cell.length_b   1.000
_cell.length_c   1.000
_cell.angle_alpha   90.00
_cell.angle_beta   90.00
_cell.angle_gamma   90.00
#
_symmetry.space_group_name_H-M   'P 1'
#
loop_
_entity.id
_entity.type
_entity.pdbx_description
1 polymer ?
#
loop_
_entity_poly.entity_id
_entity_poly.type
_entity_poly.pdbx_seq_one_letter_code
_entity_poly.pdbx_strand_id
1 'polypeptide(L)'
;MALPATVRVKLSSEAADSISLTPVVVQELPLRDLIEHMLGVTGKDEARIRELLLRGTLVSGASRFRWAGWDVEADGLRELLTTFPDPDPTSIFAPACCTRVVLRGGRQAIDITCEAGSRKGFFQRKTFWDVLMRVVAAAAPEYSGYSYRDRADRFMREFSRADLEQLRAARDLVRYSTLRDQLRAVAFTQAEIFVKRG
;
A
#
# COMPACT_ATOMS: atom_id res chain seq x y z
N MET A 1 15.85 -26.35 -9.07
CA MET A 1 15.67 -26.91 -7.71
C MET A 1 14.25 -26.59 -7.29
N ALA A 2 13.54 -27.56 -6.70
CA ALA A 2 12.18 -27.34 -6.21
C ALA A 2 12.15 -26.18 -5.20
N LEU A 3 11.08 -25.38 -5.25
CA LEU A 3 10.90 -24.24 -4.37
C LEU A 3 10.76 -24.70 -2.90
N PRO A 4 11.51 -24.12 -1.96
CA PRO A 4 11.37 -24.46 -0.55
C PRO A 4 10.00 -23.97 -0.02
N ALA A 5 9.38 -24.73 0.89
CA ALA A 5 8.12 -24.32 1.51
C ALA A 5 8.31 -23.11 2.45
N THR A 6 9.41 -23.10 3.21
CA THR A 6 9.80 -22.00 4.10
C THR A 6 11.24 -21.59 3.85
N VAL A 7 11.54 -20.35 4.17
CA VAL A 7 12.85 -19.73 4.05
C VAL A 7 13.23 -19.15 5.39
N ARG A 8 14.43 -19.50 5.87
CA ARG A 8 14.98 -18.89 7.07
C ARG A 8 15.46 -17.47 6.77
N VAL A 9 14.76 -16.48 7.33
CA VAL A 9 15.02 -15.06 7.10
C VAL A 9 15.50 -14.38 8.38
N LYS A 10 16.54 -13.56 8.25
CA LYS A 10 16.99 -12.60 9.26
C LYS A 10 16.35 -11.25 8.96
N LEU A 11 15.63 -10.70 9.93
CA LEU A 11 14.96 -9.41 9.86
C LEU A 11 15.70 -8.39 10.72
N SER A 12 15.98 -7.22 10.14
CA SER A 12 16.48 -6.04 10.86
C SER A 12 15.69 -4.80 10.46
N SER A 13 15.54 -3.82 11.37
CA SER A 13 14.95 -2.53 11.00
C SER A 13 15.91 -1.70 10.14
N GLU A 14 15.33 -0.91 9.23
CA GLU A 14 15.97 0.11 8.39
C GLU A 14 15.70 1.52 8.93
N ALA A 15 15.61 1.69 10.26
CA ALA A 15 15.47 3.02 10.84
C ALA A 15 16.73 3.85 10.57
N ALA A 16 16.60 4.87 9.73
CA ALA A 16 17.64 5.86 9.46
C ALA A 16 17.52 7.01 10.47
N ASP A 17 17.88 6.75 11.72
CA ASP A 17 18.28 7.78 12.70
C ASP A 17 18.76 7.08 13.98
N SER A 18 20.00 7.36 14.37
CA SER A 18 20.76 6.78 15.50
C SER A 18 21.23 5.32 15.34
N ILE A 19 22.38 5.02 15.94
CA ILE A 19 22.92 3.65 16.07
C ILE A 19 21.96 2.88 16.99
N SER A 20 20.88 2.36 16.40
CA SER A 20 19.95 1.49 17.11
C SER A 20 20.40 0.06 16.89
N LEU A 21 20.94 -0.56 17.95
CA LEU A 21 21.14 -2.02 18.05
C LEU A 21 19.77 -2.70 17.97
N THR A 22 19.21 -2.78 16.77
CA THR A 22 17.90 -3.39 16.56
C THR A 22 18.09 -4.90 16.61
N PRO A 23 17.31 -5.64 17.42
CA PRO A 23 17.42 -7.09 17.51
C PRO A 23 17.20 -7.71 16.13
N VAL A 24 18.19 -8.49 15.66
CA VAL A 24 18.03 -9.28 14.45
C VAL A 24 17.17 -10.48 14.79
N VAL A 25 15.96 -10.50 14.27
CA VAL A 25 15.02 -11.62 14.47
C VAL A 25 15.26 -12.64 13.37
N VAL A 26 15.49 -13.90 13.75
CA VAL A 26 15.56 -15.01 12.79
C VAL A 26 14.23 -15.76 12.84
N GLN A 27 13.58 -15.90 11.70
CA GLN A 27 12.30 -16.61 11.60
C GLN A 27 12.25 -17.47 10.33
N GLU A 28 11.45 -18.53 10.37
CA GLU A 28 11.02 -19.26 9.18
C GLU A 28 9.83 -18.53 8.57
N LEU A 29 9.98 -18.07 7.33
CA LEU A 29 8.94 -17.37 6.59
C LEU A 29 8.46 -18.26 5.43
N PRO A 30 7.14 -18.44 5.22
CA PRO A 30 6.65 -19.11 4.02
C PRO A 30 7.20 -18.44 2.77
N LEU A 31 7.66 -19.24 1.79
CA LEU A 31 8.23 -18.66 0.56
C LEU A 31 7.24 -17.73 -0.12
N ARG A 32 5.94 -18.07 -0.12
CA ARG A 32 4.87 -17.24 -0.68
C ARG A 32 4.87 -15.83 -0.06
N ASP A 33 5.06 -15.71 1.25
CA ASP A 33 5.06 -14.42 1.93
C ASP A 33 6.31 -13.61 1.59
N LEU A 34 7.46 -14.28 1.45
CA LEU A 34 8.70 -13.64 0.96
C LEU A 34 8.51 -13.09 -0.46
N ILE A 35 7.93 -13.89 -1.35
CA ILE A 35 7.63 -13.47 -2.73
C ILE A 35 6.65 -12.30 -2.72
N GLU A 36 5.62 -12.30 -1.89
CA GLU A 36 4.68 -11.18 -1.81
C GLU A 36 5.37 -9.85 -1.41
N HIS A 37 6.33 -9.90 -0.49
CA HIS A 37 7.15 -8.74 -0.16
C HIS A 37 7.99 -8.26 -1.35
N MET A 38 8.52 -9.18 -2.18
CA MET A 38 9.24 -8.84 -3.41
C MET A 38 8.31 -8.20 -4.44
N LEU A 39 7.11 -8.78 -4.64
CA LEU A 39 6.09 -8.25 -5.56
C LEU A 39 5.71 -6.80 -5.22
N GLY A 40 5.73 -6.43 -3.93
CA GLY A 40 5.52 -5.06 -3.48
C GLY A 40 6.60 -4.05 -3.87
N VAL A 41 7.69 -4.50 -4.51
CA VAL A 41 8.81 -3.68 -5.01
C VAL A 41 9.03 -3.89 -6.50
N THR A 42 8.98 -5.15 -6.98
CA THR A 42 9.31 -5.51 -8.35
C THR A 42 8.08 -5.65 -9.26
N GLY A 43 6.87 -5.78 -8.70
CA GLY A 43 5.75 -6.38 -9.43
C GLY A 43 6.09 -7.83 -9.84
N LYS A 44 5.37 -8.38 -10.83
CA LYS A 44 5.61 -9.74 -11.38
C LYS A 44 6.79 -9.82 -12.36
N ASP A 45 7.80 -8.94 -12.22
CA ASP A 45 9.04 -9.03 -13.00
C ASP A 45 9.85 -10.25 -12.55
N GLU A 46 9.70 -11.35 -13.29
CA GLU A 46 10.33 -12.64 -12.98
C GLU A 46 11.85 -12.51 -12.84
N ALA A 47 12.51 -11.80 -13.77
CA ALA A 47 13.97 -11.68 -13.77
C ALA A 47 14.47 -10.97 -12.51
N ARG A 48 13.80 -9.88 -12.09
CA ARG A 48 14.15 -9.17 -10.85
C ARG A 48 13.86 -9.98 -9.60
N ILE A 49 12.79 -10.76 -9.58
CA ILE A 49 12.48 -11.65 -8.44
C ILE A 49 13.57 -12.73 -8.30
N ARG A 50 13.97 -13.36 -9.42
CA ARG A 50 15.06 -14.35 -9.43
C ARG A 50 16.37 -13.74 -8.93
N GLU A 51 16.69 -12.52 -9.36
CA GLU A 51 17.87 -11.80 -8.90
C GLU A 51 17.83 -11.54 -7.38
N LEU A 52 16.69 -11.13 -6.83
CA LEU A 52 16.54 -10.94 -5.38
C LEU A 52 16.73 -12.24 -4.61
N LEU A 53 16.08 -13.33 -5.06
CA LEU A 53 16.20 -14.66 -4.47
C LEU A 53 17.64 -15.16 -4.44
N LEU A 54 18.38 -14.95 -5.53
CA LEU A 54 19.79 -15.29 -5.65
C LEU A 54 20.67 -14.44 -4.73
N ARG A 55 20.41 -13.14 -4.63
CA ARG A 55 21.19 -12.22 -3.78
C ARG A 55 20.93 -12.38 -2.29
N GLY A 56 19.79 -12.95 -1.91
CA GLY A 56 19.52 -13.21 -0.50
C GLY A 56 19.14 -11.98 0.32
N THR A 57 18.67 -10.89 -0.30
CA THR A 57 18.35 -9.64 0.41
C THR A 57 17.19 -8.89 -0.22
N LEU A 58 16.36 -8.29 0.64
CA LEU A 58 15.26 -7.41 0.25
C LEU A 58 15.08 -6.32 1.31
N VAL A 59 14.84 -5.08 0.88
CA VAL A 59 14.34 -4.02 1.75
C VAL A 59 12.88 -3.78 1.38
N SER A 60 11.99 -3.89 2.36
CA SER A 60 10.56 -3.65 2.19
C SER A 60 10.04 -2.82 3.36
N GLY A 61 9.58 -1.60 3.06
CA GLY A 61 9.23 -0.62 4.09
C GLY A 61 10.43 -0.28 4.99
N ALA A 62 10.22 -0.34 6.30
CA ALA A 62 11.25 -0.10 7.31
C ALA A 62 11.99 -1.37 7.76
N SER A 63 11.91 -2.45 6.98
CA SER A 63 12.47 -3.75 7.31
C SER A 63 13.40 -4.24 6.21
N ARG A 64 14.52 -4.83 6.63
CA ARG A 64 15.46 -5.54 5.76
C ARG A 64 15.43 -7.03 6.07
N PHE A 65 15.24 -7.80 5.02
CA PHE A 65 15.14 -9.25 4.97
C PHE A 65 16.46 -9.77 4.40
N ARG A 66 17.07 -10.75 5.06
CA ARG A 66 18.26 -11.46 4.55
C ARG A 66 18.09 -12.97 4.69
N TRP A 67 18.47 -13.72 3.67
CA TRP A 67 18.44 -15.19 3.65
C TRP A 67 19.65 -15.74 2.90
N ALA A 68 19.86 -17.06 2.95
CA ALA A 68 20.86 -17.71 2.12
C ALA A 68 20.32 -17.77 0.68
N GLY A 69 20.94 -17.07 -0.26
CA GLY A 69 20.44 -17.00 -1.64
C GLY A 69 20.57 -18.31 -2.40
N TRP A 70 19.68 -18.54 -3.37
CA TRP A 70 19.70 -19.72 -4.24
C TRP A 70 19.21 -19.37 -5.65
N ASP A 71 19.63 -20.15 -6.64
CA ASP A 71 19.07 -20.06 -7.99
C ASP A 71 17.72 -20.81 -8.04
N VAL A 72 16.69 -20.09 -8.46
CA VAL A 72 15.34 -20.60 -8.60
C VAL A 72 15.07 -20.96 -10.05
N GLU A 73 14.41 -22.10 -10.23
CA GLU A 73 13.97 -22.55 -11.54
C GLU A 73 12.81 -21.69 -12.05
N ALA A 74 12.92 -21.26 -13.30
CA ALA A 74 12.00 -20.30 -13.90
C ALA A 74 10.55 -20.84 -13.94
N ASP A 75 10.38 -22.12 -14.24
CA ASP A 75 9.05 -22.74 -14.34
C ASP A 75 8.34 -22.78 -12.98
N GLY A 76 9.05 -23.19 -11.91
CA GLY A 76 8.50 -23.22 -10.56
C GLY A 76 8.16 -21.82 -10.04
N LEU A 77 8.99 -20.81 -10.36
CA LEU A 77 8.65 -19.42 -10.01
C LEU A 77 7.42 -18.94 -10.77
N ARG A 78 7.30 -19.22 -12.07
CA ARG A 78 6.13 -18.85 -12.87
C ARG A 78 4.86 -19.47 -12.31
N GLU A 79 4.88 -20.75 -11.99
CA GLU A 79 3.76 -21.45 -11.36
C GLU A 79 3.35 -20.76 -10.04
N LEU A 80 4.31 -20.47 -9.15
CA LEU A 80 4.02 -19.75 -7.92
C LEU A 80 3.43 -18.35 -8.18
N LEU A 81 3.94 -17.61 -9.18
CA LEU A 81 3.45 -16.28 -9.54
C LEU A 81 2.00 -16.27 -10.04
N THR A 82 1.51 -17.38 -10.62
CA THR A 82 0.08 -17.51 -10.97
C THR A 82 -0.86 -17.54 -9.76
N THR A 83 -0.34 -17.87 -8.57
CA THR A 83 -1.14 -17.88 -7.33
C THR A 83 -1.38 -16.48 -6.76
N PHE A 84 -0.75 -15.46 -7.34
CA PHE A 84 -0.93 -14.06 -6.94
C PHE A 84 -1.87 -13.35 -7.91
N PRO A 85 -2.74 -12.45 -7.41
CA PRO A 85 -3.67 -11.70 -8.25
C PRO A 85 -2.94 -10.87 -9.30
N ASP A 86 -3.44 -10.90 -10.53
CA ASP A 86 -3.00 -10.01 -11.59
C ASP A 86 -3.77 -8.68 -11.56
N PRO A 87 -3.16 -7.57 -12.03
CA PRO A 87 -3.88 -6.33 -12.30
C PRO A 87 -5.04 -6.57 -13.27
N ASP A 88 -6.21 -6.05 -12.93
CA ASP A 88 -7.43 -6.19 -13.74
C ASP A 88 -7.95 -4.80 -14.10
N PRO A 89 -7.67 -4.30 -15.33
CA PRO A 89 -8.18 -3.02 -15.81
C PRO A 89 -9.70 -2.91 -15.87
N THR A 90 -10.42 -4.04 -15.82
CA THR A 90 -11.89 -4.07 -15.83
C THR A 90 -12.50 -3.95 -14.44
N SER A 91 -11.66 -3.93 -13.40
CA SER A 91 -12.08 -3.79 -12.01
C SER A 91 -12.88 -2.50 -11.80
N ILE A 92 -14.07 -2.64 -11.20
CA ILE A 92 -14.97 -1.53 -10.92
C ILE A 92 -14.64 -0.94 -9.55
N PHE A 93 -14.61 0.39 -9.46
CA PHE A 93 -14.40 1.08 -8.20
C PHE A 93 -15.54 0.77 -7.20
N ALA A 94 -15.20 0.13 -6.08
CA ALA A 94 -16.11 -0.23 -4.99
C ALA A 94 -15.79 0.57 -3.70
N PRO A 95 -16.49 1.70 -3.43
CA PRO A 95 -16.20 2.56 -2.28
C PRO A 95 -16.27 1.84 -0.92
N ALA A 96 -17.16 0.85 -0.80
CA ALA A 96 -17.35 0.09 0.44
C ALA A 96 -16.14 -0.81 0.78
N CYS A 97 -15.36 -1.22 -0.22
CA CYS A 97 -14.15 -2.03 -0.05
C CYS A 97 -12.88 -1.18 0.03
N CYS A 98 -13.02 0.15 0.03
CA CYS A 98 -11.91 1.08 0.17
C CYS A 98 -11.34 1.00 1.60
N THR A 99 -10.03 0.80 1.70
CA THR A 99 -9.34 0.66 2.99
C THR A 99 -8.43 1.83 3.31
N ARG A 100 -7.95 2.52 2.28
CA ARG A 100 -6.99 3.61 2.39
C ARG A 100 -7.05 4.53 1.19
N VAL A 101 -6.84 5.82 1.42
CA VAL A 101 -6.63 6.83 0.40
C VAL A 101 -5.34 7.59 0.69
N VAL A 102 -4.53 7.81 -0.33
CA VAL A 102 -3.34 8.64 -0.27
C VAL A 102 -3.58 9.88 -1.13
N LEU A 103 -3.67 11.05 -0.50
CA LEU A 103 -3.79 12.33 -1.22
C LEU A 103 -2.40 12.77 -1.68
N ARG A 104 -2.25 13.07 -2.97
CA ARG A 104 -0.99 13.43 -3.63
C ARG A 104 -1.09 14.77 -4.35
N GLY A 105 0.05 15.36 -4.71
CA GLY A 105 0.15 16.63 -5.47
C GLY A 105 0.97 17.70 -4.76
N GLY A 106 1.03 17.66 -3.41
CA GLY A 106 1.84 18.58 -2.62
C GLY A 106 3.24 18.03 -2.32
N ARG A 107 3.99 18.76 -1.48
CA ARG A 107 5.34 18.35 -1.00
C ARG A 107 5.35 17.04 -0.23
N GLN A 108 4.21 16.64 0.35
CA GLN A 108 4.06 15.43 1.13
C GLN A 108 2.73 14.76 0.80
N ALA A 109 2.72 13.44 0.74
CA ALA A 109 1.49 12.66 0.61
C ALA A 109 0.76 12.56 1.95
N ILE A 110 -0.57 12.63 1.93
CA ILE A 110 -1.40 12.45 3.13
C ILE A 110 -2.01 11.06 3.07
N ASP A 111 -1.58 10.16 3.96
CA ASP A 111 -2.15 8.81 4.10
C ASP A 111 -3.35 8.87 5.06
N ILE A 112 -4.50 8.41 4.58
CA ILE A 112 -5.76 8.38 5.31
C ILE A 112 -6.33 6.97 5.24
N THR A 113 -6.29 6.25 6.35
CA THR A 113 -6.96 4.94 6.47
C THR A 113 -8.46 5.11 6.70
N CYS A 114 -9.25 4.11 6.29
CA CYS A 114 -10.69 4.07 6.57
C CYS A 114 -10.97 4.22 8.07
N GLU A 115 -10.19 3.57 8.93
CA GLU A 115 -10.30 3.70 10.38
C GLU A 115 -10.11 5.15 10.84
N ALA A 116 -9.03 5.81 10.40
CA ALA A 116 -8.70 7.17 10.82
C ALA A 116 -9.72 8.19 10.31
N GLY A 117 -10.17 8.06 9.06
CA GLY A 117 -11.15 8.95 8.44
C GLY A 117 -12.59 8.74 8.96
N SER A 118 -12.91 7.55 9.45
CA SER A 118 -14.26 7.18 9.93
C SER A 118 -14.47 7.44 11.41
N ARG A 119 -13.45 7.86 12.16
CA ARG A 119 -13.60 8.19 13.59
C ARG A 119 -14.52 9.40 13.78
N LYS A 120 -15.71 9.16 14.32
CA LYS A 120 -16.70 10.20 14.65
C LYS A 120 -16.34 10.94 15.94
N GLY A 121 -16.62 12.24 15.95
CA GLY A 121 -16.82 13.03 17.17
C GLY A 121 -18.23 12.86 17.74
N PHE A 122 -18.45 13.29 18.99
CA PHE A 122 -19.65 13.00 19.79
C PHE A 122 -21.01 13.49 19.23
N PHE A 123 -21.05 14.28 18.16
CA PHE A 123 -22.30 14.74 17.53
C PHE A 123 -22.24 14.77 15.99
N GLN A 124 -21.27 14.07 15.39
CA GLN A 124 -21.06 14.12 13.94
C GLN A 124 -22.00 13.17 13.20
N ARG A 125 -22.85 13.73 12.33
CA ARG A 125 -23.74 12.94 11.45
C ARG A 125 -22.99 12.21 10.33
N LYS A 126 -21.89 12.79 9.86
CA LYS A 126 -21.02 12.25 8.80
C LYS A 126 -19.56 12.34 9.21
N THR A 127 -18.75 11.42 8.71
CA THR A 127 -17.30 11.37 8.92
C THR A 127 -16.57 12.09 7.79
N PHE A 128 -15.27 12.31 7.97
CA PHE A 128 -14.42 12.75 6.86
C PHE A 128 -14.38 11.70 5.76
N TRP A 129 -14.31 10.40 6.12
CA TRP A 129 -14.32 9.29 5.17
C TRP A 129 -15.57 9.28 4.28
N ASP A 130 -16.76 9.54 4.86
CA ASP A 130 -18.02 9.63 4.10
C ASP A 130 -17.99 10.78 3.08
N VAL A 131 -17.33 11.89 3.41
CA VAL A 131 -17.16 13.01 2.47
C VAL A 131 -16.14 12.64 1.39
N LEU A 132 -15.02 12.05 1.78
CA LEU A 132 -13.96 11.64 0.86
C LEU A 132 -14.46 10.62 -0.16
N MET A 133 -15.15 9.57 0.28
CA MET A 133 -15.72 8.55 -0.62
C MET A 133 -16.78 9.13 -1.54
N ARG A 134 -17.63 10.05 -1.06
CA ARG A 134 -18.61 10.74 -1.91
C ARG A 134 -17.93 11.59 -2.98
N VAL A 135 -16.93 12.37 -2.58
CA VAL A 135 -16.13 13.17 -3.52
C VAL A 135 -15.52 12.23 -4.54
N VAL A 136 -14.78 11.20 -4.11
CA VAL A 136 -14.13 10.23 -4.99
C VAL A 136 -15.11 9.53 -5.93
N ALA A 137 -16.31 9.17 -5.48
CA ALA A 137 -17.31 8.52 -6.31
C ALA A 137 -18.02 9.47 -7.29
N ALA A 138 -17.94 10.80 -7.10
CA ALA A 138 -18.63 11.77 -7.95
C ALA A 138 -18.08 11.83 -9.38
N ALA A 139 -16.82 11.42 -9.58
CA ALA A 139 -16.25 11.15 -10.90
C ALA A 139 -15.50 9.83 -10.81
N ALA A 140 -15.78 8.88 -11.71
CA ALA A 140 -15.24 7.54 -11.64
C ALA A 140 -13.69 7.56 -11.55
N PRO A 141 -13.09 6.98 -10.51
CA PRO A 141 -11.65 6.80 -10.45
C PRO A 141 -11.16 5.88 -11.57
N GLU A 142 -10.00 6.19 -12.13
CA GLU A 142 -9.33 5.39 -13.15
C GLU A 142 -8.53 4.26 -12.49
N TYR A 143 -8.56 3.06 -13.09
CA TYR A 143 -7.75 1.96 -12.62
C TYR A 143 -6.26 2.23 -12.87
N SER A 144 -5.43 2.02 -11.86
CA SER A 144 -3.99 2.32 -11.89
C SER A 144 -3.09 1.09 -11.63
N GLY A 145 -3.68 -0.08 -11.33
CA GLY A 145 -2.96 -1.34 -11.13
C GLY A 145 -3.26 -2.01 -9.80
N TYR A 146 -2.48 -3.03 -9.47
CA TYR A 146 -2.60 -3.78 -8.20
C TYR A 146 -1.40 -3.50 -7.28
N SER A 147 -1.67 -3.20 -6.00
CA SER A 147 -0.65 -3.10 -4.97
C SER A 147 -0.53 -4.42 -4.21
N TYR A 148 0.51 -5.19 -4.47
CA TYR A 148 0.83 -6.40 -3.70
C TYR A 148 1.14 -6.10 -2.24
N ARG A 149 1.76 -4.95 -1.98
CA ARG A 149 2.05 -4.50 -0.60
C ARG A 149 0.77 -4.33 0.22
N ASP A 150 -0.27 -3.79 -0.39
CA ASP A 150 -1.54 -3.48 0.30
C ASP A 150 -2.60 -4.56 0.06
N ARG A 151 -2.29 -5.58 -0.75
CA ARG A 151 -3.21 -6.61 -1.24
C ARG A 151 -4.51 -6.02 -1.79
N ALA A 152 -4.40 -4.96 -2.58
CA ALA A 152 -5.54 -4.15 -3.02
C ALA A 152 -5.38 -3.64 -4.45
N ASP A 153 -6.50 -3.53 -5.16
CA ASP A 153 -6.58 -2.78 -6.40
C ASP A 153 -6.41 -1.29 -6.12
N ARG A 154 -5.74 -0.61 -7.05
CA ARG A 154 -5.34 0.78 -6.92
C ARG A 154 -6.03 1.60 -7.99
N PHE A 155 -6.74 2.62 -7.54
CA PHE A 155 -7.42 3.57 -8.41
C PHE A 155 -6.81 4.96 -8.23
N MET A 156 -6.87 5.77 -9.26
CA MET A 156 -6.42 7.16 -9.26
C MET A 156 -7.57 8.08 -9.64
N ARG A 157 -7.61 9.24 -8.99
CA ARG A 157 -8.58 10.27 -9.31
C ARG A 157 -7.98 11.65 -9.12
N GLU A 158 -8.02 12.47 -10.15
CA GLU A 158 -7.73 13.90 -10.04
C GLU A 158 -8.92 14.65 -9.44
N PHE A 159 -8.63 15.67 -8.65
CA PHE A 159 -9.66 16.51 -8.03
C PHE A 159 -9.81 17.82 -8.79
N SER A 160 -11.07 18.19 -9.06
CA SER A 160 -11.40 19.54 -9.48
C SER A 160 -11.22 20.52 -8.32
N ARG A 161 -11.20 21.83 -8.63
CA ARG A 161 -11.19 22.87 -7.60
C ARG A 161 -12.36 22.74 -6.62
N ALA A 162 -13.55 22.39 -7.12
CA ALA A 162 -14.75 22.22 -6.29
C ALA A 162 -14.61 21.02 -5.33
N ASP A 163 -14.02 19.91 -5.79
CA ASP A 163 -13.72 18.75 -4.94
C ASP A 163 -12.76 19.13 -3.81
N LEU A 164 -11.69 19.88 -4.14
CA LEU A 164 -10.70 20.33 -3.15
C LEU A 164 -11.33 21.26 -2.10
N GLU A 165 -12.17 22.19 -2.53
CA GLU A 165 -12.91 23.08 -1.62
C GLU A 165 -13.82 22.28 -0.67
N GLN A 166 -14.53 21.27 -1.19
CA GLN A 166 -15.38 20.39 -0.39
C GLN A 166 -14.58 19.56 0.63
N LEU A 167 -13.44 18.98 0.21
CA LEU A 167 -12.57 18.22 1.10
C LEU A 167 -11.95 19.10 2.19
N ARG A 168 -11.51 20.32 1.83
CA ARG A 168 -10.96 21.28 2.79
C ARG A 168 -12.00 21.76 3.80
N ALA A 169 -13.23 21.99 3.37
CA ALA A 169 -14.34 22.34 4.27
C ALA A 169 -14.67 21.20 5.25
N ALA A 170 -14.43 19.95 4.86
CA ALA A 170 -14.66 18.78 5.70
C ALA A 170 -13.52 18.47 6.69
N ARG A 171 -12.40 19.20 6.67
CA ARG A 171 -11.23 18.93 7.53
C ARG A 171 -11.56 18.86 9.03
N ASP A 172 -12.52 19.66 9.48
CA ASP A 172 -12.90 19.74 10.90
C ASP A 172 -13.70 18.51 11.37
N LEU A 173 -14.09 17.64 10.43
CA LEU A 173 -14.64 16.32 10.74
C LEU A 173 -13.55 15.34 11.20
N VAL A 174 -12.27 15.61 10.90
CA VAL A 174 -11.16 14.75 11.29
C VAL A 174 -10.83 14.93 12.76
N ARG A 175 -10.82 13.80 13.50
CA ARG A 175 -10.50 13.78 14.92
C ARG A 175 -9.03 14.13 15.23
N TYR A 176 -8.09 13.68 14.41
CA TYR A 176 -6.66 13.88 14.63
C TYR A 176 -6.20 15.26 14.15
N SER A 177 -5.58 16.04 15.04
CA SER A 177 -5.09 17.40 14.75
C SER A 177 -4.04 17.40 13.64
N THR A 178 -3.06 16.51 13.68
CA THR A 178 -2.01 16.40 12.66
C THR A 178 -2.58 16.21 11.26
N LEU A 179 -3.57 15.31 11.11
CA LEU A 179 -4.22 15.07 9.82
C LEU A 179 -5.03 16.30 9.35
N ARG A 180 -5.68 17.01 10.28
CA ARG A 180 -6.38 18.27 9.98
C ARG A 180 -5.42 19.34 9.48
N ASP A 181 -4.26 19.47 10.11
CA ASP A 181 -3.22 20.43 9.73
C ASP A 181 -2.64 20.08 8.36
N GLN A 182 -2.41 18.80 8.07
CA GLN A 182 -2.00 18.33 6.75
C GLN A 182 -3.04 18.67 5.69
N LEU A 183 -4.32 18.40 5.93
CA LEU A 183 -5.42 18.72 5.01
C LEU A 183 -5.56 20.24 4.76
N ARG A 184 -5.13 21.07 5.72
CA ARG A 184 -5.10 22.53 5.58
C ARG A 184 -3.89 23.01 4.77
N ALA A 185 -2.71 22.46 5.04
CA ALA A 185 -1.44 23.01 4.56
C ALA A 185 -0.97 22.41 3.22
N VAL A 186 -1.30 21.15 2.96
CA VAL A 186 -0.77 20.43 1.79
C VAL A 186 -1.63 20.72 0.56
N ALA A 187 -0.98 21.12 -0.53
CA ALA A 187 -1.61 21.35 -1.82
C ALA A 187 -1.78 20.03 -2.60
N PHE A 188 -2.63 19.12 -2.11
CA PHE A 188 -2.99 17.91 -2.85
C PHE A 188 -3.93 18.23 -4.01
N THR A 189 -3.80 17.47 -5.09
CA THR A 189 -4.54 17.63 -6.35
C THR A 189 -5.18 16.32 -6.82
N GLN A 190 -4.76 15.18 -6.28
CA GLN A 190 -5.27 13.87 -6.66
C GLN A 190 -5.33 12.92 -5.47
N ALA A 191 -6.09 11.83 -5.63
CA ALA A 191 -6.15 10.72 -4.69
C ALA A 191 -5.74 9.42 -5.38
N GLU A 192 -4.96 8.64 -4.64
CA GLU A 192 -4.71 7.22 -4.92
C GLU A 192 -5.52 6.40 -3.90
N ILE A 193 -6.37 5.51 -4.40
CA ILE A 193 -7.37 4.80 -3.62
C ILE A 193 -7.08 3.31 -3.64
N PHE A 194 -7.10 2.66 -2.48
CA PHE A 194 -6.80 1.23 -2.31
C PHE A 194 -8.07 0.46 -1.95
N VAL A 195 -8.52 -0.40 -2.86
CA VAL A 195 -9.75 -1.17 -2.77
C VAL A 195 -9.40 -2.65 -2.64
N LYS A 196 -9.82 -3.29 -1.55
CA LYS A 196 -9.61 -4.74 -1.39
C LYS A 196 -10.54 -5.52 -2.33
N ARG A 197 -10.01 -6.60 -2.90
CA ARG A 197 -10.85 -7.62 -3.55
C ARG A 197 -11.64 -8.35 -2.44
N GLY A 198 -12.94 -8.53 -2.68
CA GLY A 198 -13.84 -9.25 -1.78
C GLY A 198 -13.58 -10.75 -1.79
#